data_AF-A0A1S4B4K4-F1
#
_entry.id   AF-A0A1S4B4K4-F1
#
_cell.length_a   1.000
_cell.length_b   1.000
_cell.length_c   1.000
_cell.angle_alpha   90.00
_cell.angle_beta   90.00
_cell.angle_gamma   90.00
#
_symmetry.space_group_name_H-M   'P 1'
#
loop_
_entity.id
_entity.type
_entity.pdbx_description
1 polymer ?
#
loop_
_entity_poly.entity_id
_entity_poly.type
_entity_poly.pdbx_seq_one_letter_code
_entity_poly.pdbx_strand_id
1 'polypeptide(L)'
;MKSASWINQLFQHITFVMPSRMCLNPIHNKKGILHWSSNSTTEERWGDSSCAMDSLYDVDLISDTVPVILDNSEMWHHVLATSMKLGSRGVAHVEGVSRTDLKEKSLYSNILLINRTASPLSWFAECKDRKNHSSILLPYSFLPSMAAEKLRHAAKKIKVLLGDYDAIHVRRGDVLKTRKDRFGVDRSLHPHLDRDTRPEFILCRIGKWVQRGRTLFIASNERTPGFFSPLAVRYKLAYSSNYSSILDPVIENNYQLFMIERLIMMGAKTFIKTMKEDDTDLSLSDDPKKNTKKWEIPVYTRDNEEC
;
A
#
# COMPACT_ATOMS: atom_id res chain seq x y z
N MET A 1 30.81 -12.02 -3.68
CA MET A 1 29.53 -11.62 -4.34
C MET A 1 29.25 -12.56 -5.52
N LYS A 2 28.31 -13.51 -5.43
CA LYS A 2 27.90 -14.39 -6.55
C LYS A 2 26.40 -14.83 -6.53
N SER A 3 25.53 -14.16 -5.78
CA SER A 3 24.11 -14.56 -5.61
C SER A 3 23.12 -13.91 -6.59
N ALA A 4 23.40 -12.72 -7.13
CA ALA A 4 22.44 -11.97 -7.96
C ALA A 4 22.19 -12.60 -9.35
N SER A 5 23.23 -13.19 -9.97
CA SER A 5 23.16 -13.68 -11.36
C SER A 5 22.08 -14.75 -11.59
N TRP A 6 21.93 -15.67 -10.64
CA TRP A 6 20.94 -16.76 -10.72
C TRP A 6 19.49 -16.28 -10.60
N ILE A 7 19.25 -15.11 -9.99
CA ILE A 7 17.91 -14.54 -9.83
C ILE A 7 17.45 -13.94 -11.16
N ASN A 8 18.28 -13.10 -11.80
CA ASN A 8 17.97 -12.52 -13.10
C ASN A 8 17.74 -13.59 -14.18
N GLN A 9 18.59 -14.62 -14.22
CA GLN A 9 18.47 -15.70 -15.21
C GLN A 9 17.21 -16.58 -15.00
N LEU A 10 16.62 -16.58 -13.81
CA LEU A 10 15.33 -17.21 -13.53
C LEU A 10 14.14 -16.34 -13.96
N PHE A 11 14.25 -15.00 -13.86
CA PHE A 11 13.20 -14.07 -14.30
C PHE A 11 13.16 -13.83 -15.82
N GLN A 12 14.26 -14.03 -16.54
CA GLN A 12 14.33 -13.85 -18.01
C GLN A 12 13.35 -14.71 -18.82
N HIS A 13 12.75 -15.75 -18.22
CA HIS A 13 11.71 -16.58 -18.84
C HIS A 13 10.35 -16.51 -18.12
N ILE A 14 10.16 -15.57 -17.18
CA ILE A 14 8.92 -15.41 -16.40
C ILE A 14 8.29 -14.05 -16.70
N THR A 15 7.30 -14.03 -17.59
CA THR A 15 6.41 -12.88 -17.77
C THR A 15 5.36 -12.86 -16.67
N PHE A 16 5.24 -11.75 -15.94
CA PHE A 16 4.18 -11.55 -14.97
C PHE A 16 2.95 -10.96 -15.67
N VAL A 17 1.83 -11.70 -15.65
CA VAL A 17 0.53 -11.19 -16.13
C VAL A 17 -0.16 -10.47 -14.97
N MET A 18 -0.24 -9.15 -15.07
CA MET A 18 -0.88 -8.28 -14.08
C MET A 18 -2.35 -8.01 -14.50
N PRO A 19 -3.32 -8.00 -13.57
CA PRO A 19 -4.69 -7.63 -13.94
C PRO A 19 -4.75 -6.17 -14.37
N SER A 20 -5.37 -5.91 -15.52
CA SER A 20 -5.53 -4.58 -16.13
C SER A 20 -6.36 -3.61 -15.29
N ARG A 21 -7.19 -4.11 -14.36
CA ARG A 21 -7.95 -3.32 -13.39
C ARG A 21 -7.83 -3.87 -11.97
N MET A 22 -7.77 -2.97 -11.00
CA MET A 22 -7.82 -3.30 -9.58
C MET A 22 -9.15 -2.82 -8.97
N CYS A 23 -9.86 -3.71 -8.28
CA CYS A 23 -11.06 -3.36 -7.50
C CYS A 23 -10.73 -2.40 -6.34
N LEU A 24 -11.46 -1.28 -6.25
CA LEU A 24 -11.37 -0.33 -5.15
C LEU A 24 -12.22 -0.81 -3.96
N ASN A 25 -11.74 -0.59 -2.73
CA ASN A 25 -12.50 -0.88 -1.52
C ASN A 25 -13.24 0.39 -1.06
N PRO A 26 -14.59 0.40 -1.01
CA PRO A 26 -15.37 1.57 -0.58
C PRO A 26 -15.01 2.12 0.81
N ILE A 27 -14.40 1.31 1.68
CA ILE A 27 -13.89 1.75 3.00
C ILE A 27 -12.71 2.74 2.85
N HIS A 28 -11.88 2.56 1.83
CA HIS A 28 -10.75 3.46 1.52
C HIS A 28 -11.20 4.66 0.67
N ASN A 29 -12.40 4.64 0.09
CA ASN A 29 -12.97 5.74 -0.69
C ASN A 29 -13.54 6.90 0.17
N LYS A 30 -13.18 7.00 1.47
CA LYS A 30 -13.74 8.01 2.41
C LYS A 30 -12.72 8.98 3.04
N LYS A 31 -11.55 9.14 2.44
CA LYS A 31 -10.69 10.32 2.67
C LYS A 31 -11.07 11.38 1.63
N GLY A 32 -11.71 12.46 2.07
CA GLY A 32 -12.26 13.48 1.16
C GLY A 32 -11.19 14.47 0.70
N ILE A 33 -11.00 14.58 -0.62
CA ILE A 33 -10.16 15.62 -1.23
C ILE A 33 -10.99 16.88 -1.44
N LEU A 34 -10.85 17.81 -0.49
CA LEU A 34 -10.46 19.20 -0.73
C LEU A 34 -11.07 19.89 -1.97
N HIS A 35 -12.00 20.82 -1.71
CA HIS A 35 -12.40 21.90 -2.62
C HIS A 35 -12.89 21.51 -4.03
N TRP A 36 -13.56 20.37 -4.18
CA TRP A 36 -14.47 20.19 -5.32
C TRP A 36 -15.77 20.98 -5.07
N SER A 37 -16.26 21.67 -6.10
CA SER A 37 -17.31 22.68 -5.98
C SER A 37 -18.66 22.14 -5.49
N SER A 38 -19.41 22.97 -4.76
CA SER A 38 -20.56 22.61 -3.91
C SER A 38 -21.83 22.10 -4.63
N ASN A 39 -21.75 21.75 -5.92
CA ASN A 39 -22.90 21.41 -6.76
C ASN A 39 -22.91 19.95 -7.27
N SER A 40 -21.95 19.10 -6.85
CA SER A 40 -22.05 17.65 -7.05
C SER A 40 -22.34 16.94 -5.73
N THR A 41 -23.37 16.10 -5.70
CA THR A 41 -23.64 15.15 -4.60
C THR A 41 -22.40 14.29 -4.35
N THR A 42 -22.07 14.07 -3.07
CA THR A 42 -20.81 13.43 -2.64
C THR A 42 -20.69 11.94 -2.96
N GLU A 43 -21.72 11.34 -3.56
CA GLU A 43 -21.78 9.92 -3.90
C GLU A 43 -21.53 9.62 -5.38
N GLU A 44 -21.80 10.56 -6.29
CA GLU A 44 -21.82 10.28 -7.75
C GLU A 44 -20.43 10.26 -8.41
N ARG A 45 -19.49 11.08 -7.93
CA ARG A 45 -18.25 11.36 -8.69
C ARG A 45 -17.16 10.28 -8.60
N TRP A 46 -17.35 9.26 -7.76
CA TRP A 46 -16.38 8.17 -7.50
C TRP A 46 -16.98 6.79 -7.85
N GLY A 47 -17.89 6.73 -8.84
CA GLY A 47 -18.71 5.55 -9.15
C GLY A 47 -17.95 4.31 -9.63
N ASP A 48 -16.70 4.45 -10.06
CA ASP A 48 -15.89 3.33 -10.55
C ASP A 48 -15.41 2.43 -9.41
N SER A 49 -16.00 1.24 -9.29
CA SER A 49 -15.63 0.22 -8.30
C SER A 49 -14.26 -0.44 -8.56
N SER A 50 -13.56 -0.02 -9.61
CA SER A 50 -12.20 -0.44 -9.97
C SER A 50 -11.47 0.71 -10.68
N CYS A 51 -10.15 0.76 -10.60
CA CYS A 51 -9.32 1.63 -11.44
C CYS A 51 -8.49 0.78 -12.41
N ALA A 52 -7.97 1.39 -13.48
CA ALA A 52 -7.00 0.74 -14.35
C ALA A 52 -5.62 0.66 -13.66
N MET A 53 -4.88 -0.43 -13.87
CA MET A 53 -3.65 -0.72 -13.11
C MET A 53 -2.48 0.20 -13.50
N ASP A 54 -2.39 0.55 -14.77
CA ASP A 54 -1.51 1.57 -15.35
C ASP A 54 -1.75 2.99 -14.78
N SER A 55 -2.99 3.32 -14.39
CA SER A 55 -3.32 4.58 -13.70
C SER A 55 -2.69 4.70 -12.30
N LEU A 56 -2.19 3.58 -11.76
CA LEU A 56 -1.50 3.47 -10.48
C LEU A 56 -0.02 3.11 -10.63
N TYR A 57 0.33 2.19 -11.53
CA TYR A 57 1.67 1.58 -11.65
C TYR A 57 2.30 1.80 -13.01
N ASP A 58 3.61 1.97 -12.99
CA ASP A 58 4.44 2.21 -14.15
C ASP A 58 4.87 0.85 -14.73
N VAL A 59 4.06 0.31 -15.66
CA VAL A 59 4.20 -1.07 -16.17
C VAL A 59 5.54 -1.27 -16.88
N ASP A 60 6.03 -0.25 -17.58
CA ASP A 60 7.32 -0.26 -18.27
C ASP A 60 8.49 -0.27 -17.25
N LEU A 61 8.43 0.59 -16.22
CA LEU A 61 9.43 0.60 -15.14
C LEU A 61 9.44 -0.67 -14.28
N ILE A 62 8.32 -1.41 -14.18
CA ILE A 62 8.34 -2.76 -13.58
C ILE A 62 9.01 -3.75 -14.54
N SER A 63 8.77 -3.61 -15.85
CA SER A 63 9.32 -4.48 -16.89
C SER A 63 10.84 -4.41 -17.03
N ASP A 64 11.47 -3.30 -16.61
CA ASP A 64 12.92 -3.19 -16.41
C ASP A 64 13.49 -4.24 -15.43
N THR A 65 12.67 -4.77 -14.52
CA THR A 65 13.07 -5.76 -13.50
C THR A 65 12.55 -7.16 -13.79
N VAL A 66 11.29 -7.28 -14.22
CA VAL A 66 10.65 -8.55 -14.59
C VAL A 66 9.58 -8.25 -15.64
N PRO A 67 9.58 -8.89 -16.83
CA PRO A 67 8.64 -8.52 -17.90
C PRO A 67 7.18 -8.57 -17.44
N VAL A 68 6.45 -7.45 -17.56
CA VAL A 68 5.02 -7.38 -17.20
C VAL A 68 4.17 -7.18 -18.45
N ILE A 69 3.03 -7.86 -18.49
CA ILE A 69 1.93 -7.50 -19.39
C ILE A 69 0.61 -7.42 -18.64
N LEU A 70 -0.33 -6.62 -19.14
CA LEU A 70 -1.69 -6.60 -18.63
C LEU A 70 -2.53 -7.76 -19.21
N ASP A 71 -3.51 -8.23 -18.45
CA ASP A 71 -4.44 -9.31 -18.84
C ASP A 71 -5.44 -8.94 -19.96
N ASN A 72 -5.41 -7.71 -20.45
CA ASN A 72 -6.12 -7.21 -21.62
C ASN A 72 -5.18 -6.90 -22.82
N SER A 73 -3.90 -7.25 -22.73
CA SER A 73 -2.92 -6.99 -23.80
C SER A 73 -3.12 -7.93 -24.99
N GLU A 74 -2.87 -7.44 -26.20
CA GLU A 74 -2.90 -8.26 -27.43
C GLU A 74 -1.98 -9.48 -27.32
N MET A 75 -0.79 -9.32 -26.74
CA MET A 75 0.14 -10.43 -26.54
C MET A 75 -0.45 -11.52 -25.63
N TRP A 76 -1.13 -11.15 -24.53
CA TRP A 76 -1.80 -12.14 -23.68
C TRP A 76 -2.99 -12.81 -24.38
N HIS A 77 -3.78 -12.05 -25.13
CA HIS A 77 -4.86 -12.61 -25.94
C HIS A 77 -4.34 -13.59 -27.02
N HIS A 78 -3.23 -13.28 -27.68
CA HIS A 78 -2.56 -14.17 -28.64
C HIS A 78 -2.05 -15.44 -27.95
N VAL A 79 -1.38 -15.32 -26.80
CA VAL A 79 -0.89 -16.45 -26.00
C VAL A 79 -2.03 -17.38 -25.59
N LEU A 80 -3.14 -16.83 -25.10
CA LEU A 80 -4.34 -17.63 -24.76
C LEU A 80 -4.98 -18.29 -26.00
N ALA A 81 -5.13 -17.58 -27.11
CA ALA A 81 -5.73 -18.12 -28.32
C ALA A 81 -4.90 -19.25 -28.94
N THR A 82 -3.57 -19.13 -28.94
CA THR A 82 -2.64 -20.16 -29.42
C THR A 82 -2.60 -21.36 -28.46
N SER A 83 -2.62 -21.12 -27.15
CA SER A 83 -2.80 -22.15 -26.12
C SER A 83 -4.07 -22.98 -26.33
N MET A 84 -5.22 -22.33 -26.54
CA MET A 84 -6.51 -23.01 -26.76
C MET A 84 -6.50 -23.89 -28.02
N LYS A 85 -5.83 -23.48 -29.10
CA LYS A 85 -5.69 -24.28 -30.34
C LYS A 85 -4.86 -25.55 -30.14
N LEU A 86 -3.90 -25.53 -29.22
CA LEU A 86 -2.96 -26.63 -28.96
C LEU A 86 -3.43 -27.56 -27.80
N GLY A 87 -4.35 -27.10 -26.96
CA GLY A 87 -4.94 -27.86 -25.87
C GLY A 87 -3.90 -28.33 -24.84
N SER A 88 -3.96 -29.60 -24.46
CA SER A 88 -3.00 -30.24 -23.53
C SER A 88 -1.55 -30.31 -24.04
N ARG A 89 -1.31 -29.94 -25.32
CA ARG A 89 0.04 -29.79 -25.90
C ARG A 89 0.50 -28.32 -26.01
N GLY A 90 -0.34 -27.37 -25.61
CA GLY A 90 -0.01 -25.93 -25.62
C GLY A 90 0.30 -25.37 -24.24
N VAL A 91 -0.38 -25.86 -23.21
CA VAL A 91 -0.34 -25.25 -21.87
C VAL A 91 -0.45 -26.29 -20.76
N ALA A 92 0.21 -26.02 -19.63
CA ALA A 92 -0.05 -26.67 -18.35
C ALA A 92 -0.33 -25.62 -17.26
N HIS A 93 -1.30 -25.92 -16.40
CA HIS A 93 -1.42 -25.24 -15.11
C HIS A 93 -0.49 -25.92 -14.11
N VAL A 94 0.34 -25.12 -13.44
CA VAL A 94 1.47 -25.62 -12.61
C VAL A 94 1.37 -25.24 -11.13
N GLU A 95 0.15 -24.93 -10.66
CA GLU A 95 -0.12 -24.72 -9.24
C GLU A 95 0.23 -25.99 -8.42
N GLY A 96 1.00 -25.81 -7.35
CA GLY A 96 1.49 -26.91 -6.51
C GLY A 96 2.62 -27.77 -7.09
N VAL A 97 3.03 -27.56 -8.35
CA VAL A 97 4.09 -28.37 -8.99
C VAL A 97 5.48 -27.93 -8.51
N SER A 98 6.36 -28.89 -8.21
CA SER A 98 7.69 -28.59 -7.66
C SER A 98 8.63 -27.99 -8.72
N ARG A 99 9.62 -27.20 -8.28
CA ARG A 99 10.68 -26.67 -9.18
C ARG A 99 11.56 -27.76 -9.81
N THR A 100 11.59 -28.94 -9.20
CA THR A 100 12.29 -30.13 -9.71
C THR A 100 11.47 -30.78 -10.82
N ASP A 101 10.18 -31.02 -10.56
CA ASP A 101 9.21 -31.54 -11.52
C ASP A 101 9.17 -30.72 -12.81
N LEU A 102 9.12 -29.38 -12.71
CA LEU A 102 9.09 -28.47 -13.86
C LEU A 102 10.37 -28.49 -14.71
N LYS A 103 11.49 -29.01 -14.18
CA LYS A 103 12.76 -29.15 -14.90
C LYS A 103 12.97 -30.55 -15.46
N GLU A 104 12.58 -31.57 -14.71
CA GLU A 104 12.95 -32.97 -14.99
C GLU A 104 11.85 -33.72 -15.76
N LYS A 105 10.58 -33.33 -15.61
CA LYS A 105 9.48 -33.98 -16.34
C LYS A 105 9.35 -33.37 -17.74
N SER A 106 9.72 -34.16 -18.75
CA SER A 106 9.66 -33.80 -20.18
C SER A 106 8.33 -33.21 -20.64
N LEU A 107 7.22 -33.56 -19.97
CA LEU A 107 5.88 -33.02 -20.24
C LEU A 107 5.78 -31.49 -20.08
N TYR A 108 6.67 -30.83 -19.32
CA TYR A 108 6.72 -29.37 -19.19
C TYR A 108 7.72 -28.69 -20.14
N SER A 109 8.56 -29.45 -20.85
CA SER A 109 9.78 -28.93 -21.48
C SER A 109 9.58 -27.98 -22.67
N ASN A 110 8.39 -27.98 -23.30
CA ASN A 110 8.09 -27.25 -24.53
C ASN A 110 6.64 -26.69 -24.56
N ILE A 111 6.07 -26.38 -23.40
CA ILE A 111 4.69 -25.87 -23.28
C ILE A 111 4.61 -24.61 -22.40
N LEU A 112 3.55 -23.82 -22.58
CA LEU A 112 3.31 -22.65 -21.73
C LEU A 112 2.97 -23.07 -20.30
N LEU A 113 3.70 -22.56 -19.31
CA LEU A 113 3.46 -22.88 -17.90
C LEU A 113 2.69 -21.73 -17.24
N ILE A 114 1.39 -21.90 -16.99
CA ILE A 114 0.56 -20.92 -16.30
C ILE A 114 0.51 -21.24 -14.80
N ASN A 115 1.22 -20.45 -14.01
CA ASN A 115 1.07 -20.43 -12.55
C ASN A 115 0.05 -19.36 -12.14
N ARG A 116 -0.98 -19.72 -11.36
CA ARG A 116 -2.04 -18.80 -10.88
C ARG A 116 -2.00 -18.54 -9.36
N THR A 117 -0.98 -19.03 -8.67
CA THR A 117 -0.84 -18.96 -7.20
C THR A 117 -0.64 -17.50 -6.73
N ALA A 118 -1.74 -16.87 -6.29
CA ALA A 118 -1.86 -15.43 -6.04
C ALA A 118 -1.43 -14.96 -4.63
N SER A 119 -0.57 -13.94 -4.58
CA SER A 119 0.16 -13.50 -3.36
C SER A 119 -0.71 -13.07 -2.15
N PRO A 120 -0.36 -13.44 -0.90
CA PRO A 120 -1.05 -13.03 0.33
C PRO A 120 -0.74 -11.60 0.75
N LEU A 121 0.32 -11.03 0.17
CA LEU A 121 0.91 -9.76 0.55
C LEU A 121 0.91 -8.78 -0.63
N SER A 122 0.31 -9.16 -1.77
CA SER A 122 -0.04 -8.17 -2.78
C SER A 122 -1.01 -7.16 -2.18
N TRP A 123 -0.66 -5.88 -2.35
CA TRP A 123 -1.48 -4.75 -1.92
C TRP A 123 -2.71 -4.56 -2.83
N PHE A 124 -2.76 -5.28 -3.97
CA PHE A 124 -3.89 -5.48 -4.87
C PHE A 124 -4.38 -6.93 -4.77
N ALA A 125 -5.68 -7.14 -5.00
CA ALA A 125 -6.28 -8.48 -5.13
C ALA A 125 -7.11 -8.53 -6.42
N GLU A 126 -7.07 -9.66 -7.14
CA GLU A 126 -7.94 -9.88 -8.29
C GLU A 126 -9.41 -9.87 -7.83
N CYS A 127 -10.28 -9.23 -8.59
CA CYS A 127 -11.69 -9.06 -8.21
C CYS A 127 -12.46 -10.38 -8.01
N LYS A 128 -11.95 -11.52 -8.51
CA LYS A 128 -12.61 -12.84 -8.46
C LYS A 128 -12.25 -13.69 -7.24
N ASP A 129 -11.09 -13.51 -6.61
CA ASP A 129 -10.71 -14.26 -5.40
C ASP A 129 -10.02 -13.36 -4.36
N ARG A 130 -10.81 -12.99 -3.33
CA ARG A 130 -10.35 -12.19 -2.18
C ARG A 130 -9.85 -13.03 -0.99
N LYS A 131 -9.80 -14.36 -1.10
CA LYS A 131 -9.54 -15.28 0.03
C LYS A 131 -8.28 -16.13 -0.14
N ASN A 132 -7.76 -16.28 -1.36
CA ASN A 132 -6.55 -17.07 -1.63
C ASN A 132 -5.26 -16.23 -1.52
N HIS A 133 -4.19 -16.83 -0.96
CA HIS A 133 -3.18 -16.13 -0.17
C HIS A 133 -1.77 -16.81 -0.18
N SER A 134 -1.13 -16.96 -1.35
CA SER A 134 0.27 -17.43 -1.57
C SER A 134 0.66 -17.24 -3.06
N SER A 135 1.79 -16.68 -3.55
CA SER A 135 2.93 -15.92 -3.00
C SER A 135 3.70 -15.15 -4.12
N ILE A 136 4.38 -14.02 -3.84
CA ILE A 136 5.28 -13.29 -4.78
C ILE A 136 6.63 -12.98 -4.11
N LEU A 137 7.72 -13.04 -4.87
CA LEU A 137 9.12 -12.98 -4.39
C LEU A 137 9.81 -11.61 -4.60
N LEU A 138 9.04 -10.53 -4.64
CA LEU A 138 9.53 -9.15 -4.80
C LEU A 138 9.68 -8.47 -3.42
N PRO A 139 10.67 -7.58 -3.21
CA PRO A 139 10.82 -6.81 -1.96
C PRO A 139 9.54 -6.02 -1.60
N TYR A 140 9.24 -5.87 -0.31
CA TYR A 140 8.04 -5.15 0.15
C TYR A 140 7.98 -3.69 -0.31
N SER A 141 9.14 -3.09 -0.57
CA SER A 141 9.32 -1.74 -1.12
C SER A 141 9.20 -1.64 -2.64
N PHE A 142 9.28 -2.75 -3.39
CA PHE A 142 9.44 -2.75 -4.84
C PHE A 142 8.24 -2.16 -5.60
N LEU A 143 7.06 -2.78 -5.51
CA LEU A 143 5.87 -2.22 -6.16
C LEU A 143 5.59 -0.78 -5.68
N PRO A 144 5.67 -0.46 -4.36
CA PRO A 144 5.57 0.93 -3.89
C PRO A 144 6.49 1.97 -4.53
N SER A 145 7.67 1.60 -5.06
CA SER A 145 8.50 2.53 -5.84
C SER A 145 8.10 2.66 -7.31
N MET A 146 7.39 1.67 -7.87
CA MET A 146 7.00 1.61 -9.29
C MET A 146 5.61 2.21 -9.56
N ALA A 147 5.30 3.32 -8.87
CA ALA A 147 4.10 4.10 -9.13
C ALA A 147 4.17 4.76 -10.53
N ALA A 148 3.01 4.94 -11.18
CA ALA A 148 2.87 5.60 -12.47
C ALA A 148 3.58 6.97 -12.51
N GLU A 149 4.21 7.31 -13.63
CA GLU A 149 5.05 8.51 -13.77
C GLU A 149 4.37 9.80 -13.26
N LYS A 150 3.08 10.01 -13.57
CA LYS A 150 2.30 11.18 -13.10
C LYS A 150 2.35 11.33 -11.57
N LEU A 151 2.27 10.21 -10.84
CA LEU A 151 2.31 10.16 -9.38
C LEU A 151 3.74 10.38 -8.86
N ARG A 152 4.75 9.79 -9.51
CA ARG A 152 6.18 10.01 -9.19
C ARG A 152 6.59 11.47 -9.38
N HIS A 153 6.12 12.12 -10.45
CA HIS A 153 6.39 13.51 -10.73
C HIS A 153 5.68 14.45 -9.73
N ALA A 154 4.40 14.23 -9.42
CA ALA A 154 3.68 14.99 -8.40
C ALA A 154 4.35 14.88 -7.02
N ALA A 155 4.70 13.67 -6.59
CA ALA A 155 5.45 13.45 -5.36
C ALA A 155 6.83 14.13 -5.37
N LYS A 156 7.56 14.12 -6.50
CA LYS A 156 8.84 14.82 -6.64
C LYS A 156 8.68 16.34 -6.44
N LYS A 157 7.66 16.97 -7.04
CA LYS A 157 7.36 18.40 -6.85
C LYS A 157 7.08 18.72 -5.37
N ILE A 158 6.24 17.93 -4.71
CA ILE A 158 5.88 18.16 -3.29
C ILE A 158 7.09 17.99 -2.37
N LYS A 159 7.96 17.00 -2.63
CA LYS A 159 9.20 16.82 -1.85
C LYS A 159 10.16 18.00 -1.97
N VAL A 160 10.27 18.62 -3.15
CA VAL A 160 11.05 19.87 -3.33
C VAL A 160 10.46 21.03 -2.51
N LEU A 161 9.13 21.12 -2.41
CA LEU A 161 8.46 22.14 -1.59
C LEU A 161 8.51 21.87 -0.07
N LEU A 162 8.70 20.61 0.35
CA LEU A 162 8.88 20.22 1.76
C LEU A 162 10.31 20.46 2.27
N GLY A 163 11.33 20.37 1.40
CA GLY A 163 12.74 20.57 1.76
C GLY A 163 13.33 19.42 2.56
N ASP A 164 13.92 19.70 3.72
CA ASP A 164 14.28 18.68 4.73
C ASP A 164 13.13 18.53 5.74
N TYR A 165 12.50 17.35 5.76
CA TYR A 165 11.31 17.05 6.53
C TYR A 165 11.34 15.61 7.05
N ASP A 166 10.55 15.37 8.10
CA ASP A 166 10.22 14.04 8.61
C ASP A 166 8.75 13.73 8.33
N ALA A 167 8.35 12.47 8.43
CA ALA A 167 6.97 12.07 8.15
C ALA A 167 6.41 11.05 9.15
N ILE A 168 5.13 11.20 9.47
CA ILE A 168 4.35 10.21 10.22
C ILE A 168 3.19 9.66 9.37
N HIS A 169 3.02 8.34 9.40
CA HIS A 169 1.80 7.68 8.92
C HIS A 169 0.90 7.35 10.11
N VAL A 170 -0.34 7.85 10.10
CA VAL A 170 -1.29 7.69 11.22
C VAL A 170 -2.59 7.04 10.73
N ARG A 171 -2.67 5.72 10.81
CA ARG A 171 -3.87 4.93 10.51
C ARG A 171 -4.78 4.84 11.74
N ARG A 172 -5.95 5.48 11.68
CA ARG A 172 -6.95 5.53 12.75
C ARG A 172 -8.35 5.16 12.25
N GLY A 173 -8.88 5.88 11.26
CA GLY A 173 -10.31 5.90 10.90
C GLY A 173 -10.94 4.61 10.35
N ASP A 174 -10.16 3.55 10.10
CA ASP A 174 -10.64 2.23 9.66
C ASP A 174 -10.29 1.08 10.64
N VAL A 175 -9.41 1.33 11.60
CA VAL A 175 -8.82 0.37 12.55
C VAL A 175 -9.22 0.62 14.00
N LEU A 176 -9.58 1.87 14.37
CA LEU A 176 -10.21 2.20 15.65
C LEU A 176 -11.68 1.75 15.66
N LYS A 177 -11.87 0.44 15.67
CA LYS A 177 -13.17 -0.23 15.77
C LYS A 177 -13.30 -0.88 17.13
N THR A 178 -14.13 -0.30 17.98
CA THR A 178 -14.56 -0.93 19.23
C THR A 178 -15.82 -1.78 19.01
N ARG A 179 -16.05 -2.73 19.92
CA ARG A 179 -17.35 -3.40 20.11
C ARG A 179 -17.60 -3.60 21.59
N LYS A 180 -18.86 -3.58 22.03
CA LYS A 180 -19.22 -4.03 23.38
C LYS A 180 -19.22 -5.55 23.46
N ASP A 181 -18.73 -6.08 24.58
CA ASP A 181 -18.91 -7.49 24.94
C ASP A 181 -20.26 -7.73 25.67
N ARG A 182 -20.50 -8.97 26.11
CA ARG A 182 -21.72 -9.37 26.83
C ARG A 182 -21.97 -8.66 28.16
N PHE A 183 -21.00 -7.90 28.66
CA PHE A 183 -21.07 -7.10 29.89
C PHE A 183 -21.10 -5.59 29.59
N GLY A 184 -21.22 -5.19 28.33
CA GLY A 184 -21.22 -3.78 27.91
C GLY A 184 -19.84 -3.12 27.85
N VAL A 185 -18.77 -3.85 28.16
CA VAL A 185 -17.39 -3.33 28.18
C VAL A 185 -16.88 -3.21 26.75
N ASP A 186 -16.33 -2.05 26.40
CA ASP A 186 -15.74 -1.83 25.08
C ASP A 186 -14.45 -2.62 24.90
N ARG A 187 -14.31 -3.24 23.74
CA ARG A 187 -13.13 -4.01 23.32
C ARG A 187 -12.61 -3.49 21.99
N SER A 188 -11.29 -3.43 21.82
CA SER A 188 -10.59 -3.13 20.56
C SER A 188 -9.79 -4.34 20.07
N LEU A 189 -9.44 -4.34 18.79
CA LEU A 189 -8.46 -5.24 18.17
C LEU A 189 -7.02 -4.70 18.23
N HIS A 190 -6.89 -3.40 18.54
CA HIS A 190 -5.65 -2.68 18.75
C HIS A 190 -5.87 -1.83 20.02
N PRO A 191 -5.57 -2.37 21.22
CA PRO A 191 -5.96 -1.75 22.48
C PRO A 191 -5.20 -0.46 22.81
N HIS A 192 -3.96 -0.28 22.34
CA HIS A 192 -3.16 0.91 22.61
C HIS A 192 -3.28 1.97 21.50
N LEU A 193 -3.71 1.56 20.30
CA LEU A 193 -3.68 2.41 19.10
C LEU A 193 -4.38 3.78 19.22
N ASP A 194 -5.51 3.93 19.93
CA ASP A 194 -6.12 5.26 20.09
C ASP A 194 -5.25 6.18 20.97
N ARG A 195 -4.74 5.64 22.07
CA ARG A 195 -3.80 6.32 22.98
C ARG A 195 -2.55 6.74 22.22
N ASP A 196 -1.84 5.78 21.64
CA ASP A 196 -0.52 5.98 21.02
C ASP A 196 -0.54 6.94 19.81
N THR A 197 -1.72 7.14 19.19
CA THR A 197 -1.89 8.02 18.03
C THR A 197 -2.64 9.32 18.32
N ARG A 198 -2.87 9.67 19.60
CA ARG A 198 -3.30 11.01 20.00
C ARG A 198 -2.15 12.01 19.98
N PRO A 199 -2.39 13.32 19.75
CA PRO A 199 -1.34 14.31 19.57
C PRO A 199 -0.34 14.40 20.74
N GLU A 200 -0.83 14.32 21.98
CA GLU A 200 -0.03 14.39 23.20
C GLU A 200 0.92 13.18 23.37
N PHE A 201 0.48 11.98 22.96
CA PHE A 201 1.32 10.79 22.94
C PHE A 201 2.32 10.82 21.77
N ILE A 202 1.88 11.27 20.59
CA ILE A 202 2.76 11.49 19.42
C ILE A 202 3.88 12.50 19.76
N LEU A 203 3.55 13.63 20.40
CA LEU A 203 4.51 14.67 20.82
C LEU A 203 5.66 14.14 21.68
N CYS A 204 5.35 13.16 22.53
CA CYS A 204 6.32 12.44 23.36
C CYS A 204 7.07 11.39 22.53
N ARG A 205 6.33 10.44 21.95
CA ARG A 205 6.85 9.27 21.22
C ARG A 205 7.82 9.62 20.09
N ILE A 206 7.55 10.71 19.34
CA ILE A 206 8.43 11.13 18.23
C ILE A 206 9.50 12.14 18.64
N GLY A 207 9.42 12.74 19.84
CA GLY A 207 10.39 13.75 20.31
C GLY A 207 11.81 13.22 20.50
N LYS A 208 11.96 11.89 20.65
CA LYS A 208 13.24 11.16 20.67
C LYS A 208 13.85 10.92 19.28
N TRP A 209 13.15 11.25 18.20
CA TRP A 209 13.58 11.03 16.81
C TRP A 209 13.55 12.31 15.96
N VAL A 210 12.52 13.14 16.13
CA VAL A 210 12.28 14.37 15.36
C VAL A 210 12.59 15.59 16.22
N GLN A 211 13.54 16.42 15.79
CA GLN A 211 13.92 17.64 16.50
C GLN A 211 12.81 18.72 16.41
N ARG A 212 12.66 19.51 17.47
CA ARG A 212 11.72 20.65 17.51
C ARG A 212 11.99 21.64 16.36
N GLY A 213 10.93 22.23 15.81
CA GLY A 213 10.97 23.23 14.74
C GLY A 213 11.07 22.67 13.31
N ARG A 214 11.28 21.36 13.14
CA ARG A 214 11.35 20.69 11.83
C ARG A 214 9.97 20.55 11.17
N THR A 215 9.97 20.35 9.85
CA THR A 215 8.76 20.06 9.06
C THR A 215 8.34 18.61 9.26
N LEU A 216 7.06 18.40 9.59
CA LEU A 216 6.46 17.08 9.81
C LEU A 216 5.30 16.87 8.84
N PHE A 217 5.51 16.01 7.84
CA PHE A 217 4.46 15.60 6.90
C PHE A 217 3.56 14.52 7.52
N ILE A 218 2.24 14.72 7.48
CA ILE A 218 1.27 13.84 8.14
C ILE A 218 0.35 13.19 7.11
N ALA A 219 0.60 11.91 6.82
CA ALA A 219 -0.32 11.07 6.06
C ALA A 219 -1.25 10.33 7.03
N SER A 220 -2.55 10.66 7.04
CA SER A 220 -3.53 10.03 7.93
C SER A 220 -4.85 9.72 7.23
N ASN A 221 -5.63 8.82 7.83
CA ASN A 221 -7.05 8.60 7.53
C ASN A 221 -7.97 8.91 8.74
N GLU A 222 -7.46 9.66 9.73
CA GLU A 222 -8.29 10.36 10.70
C GLU A 222 -9.27 11.31 9.98
N ARG A 223 -10.48 11.46 10.51
CA ARG A 223 -11.58 12.23 9.91
C ARG A 223 -11.84 13.54 10.62
N THR A 224 -11.45 13.65 11.88
CA THR A 224 -11.64 14.81 12.74
C THR A 224 -10.77 15.98 12.23
N PRO A 225 -11.36 17.09 11.74
CA PRO A 225 -10.57 18.23 11.26
C PRO A 225 -9.71 18.82 12.37
N GLY A 226 -8.46 19.15 12.06
CA GLY A 226 -7.53 19.74 13.04
C GLY A 226 -7.08 18.78 14.17
N PHE A 227 -7.36 17.48 14.10
CA PHE A 227 -6.95 16.51 15.14
C PHE A 227 -5.46 16.59 15.49
N PHE A 228 -4.59 16.74 14.49
CA PHE A 228 -3.14 16.85 14.68
C PHE A 228 -2.63 18.28 14.96
N SER A 229 -3.50 19.29 15.02
CA SER A 229 -3.10 20.69 15.29
C SER A 229 -2.27 20.88 16.57
N PRO A 230 -2.46 20.14 17.69
CA PRO A 230 -1.60 20.27 18.86
C PRO A 230 -0.13 19.94 18.60
N LEU A 231 0.20 19.17 17.54
CA LEU A 231 1.59 18.90 17.14
C LEU A 231 2.34 20.19 16.73
N ALA A 232 1.61 21.26 16.36
CA ALA A 232 2.19 22.54 15.94
C ALA A 232 3.02 23.23 17.04
N VAL A 233 2.85 22.83 18.31
CA VAL A 233 3.65 23.35 19.44
C VAL A 233 5.10 22.85 19.42
N ARG A 234 5.42 21.79 18.67
CA ARG A 234 6.81 21.30 18.48
C ARG A 234 7.25 21.27 17.00
N TYR A 235 6.35 21.21 16.01
CA TYR A 235 6.70 20.95 14.60
C TYR A 235 5.93 21.82 13.58
N LYS A 236 6.51 22.08 12.40
CA LYS A 236 5.81 22.73 11.29
C LYS A 236 5.00 21.67 10.53
N LEU A 237 3.67 21.70 10.65
CA LEU A 237 2.82 20.63 10.12
C LEU A 237 2.58 20.81 8.62
N ALA A 238 2.76 19.74 7.85
CA ALA A 238 2.46 19.68 6.43
C ALA A 238 1.55 18.49 6.12
N TYR A 239 0.64 18.68 5.18
CA TYR A 239 -0.36 17.71 4.76
C TYR A 239 -0.50 17.73 3.25
N SER A 240 -1.03 16.66 2.65
CA SER A 240 -1.37 16.61 1.22
C SER A 240 -2.31 17.76 0.80
N SER A 241 -3.16 18.23 1.71
CA SER A 241 -4.03 19.40 1.51
C SER A 241 -3.31 20.72 1.23
N ASN A 242 -2.05 20.86 1.62
CA ASN A 242 -1.26 22.05 1.32
C ASN A 242 -0.75 22.09 -0.13
N TYR A 243 -1.00 21.03 -0.92
CA TYR A 243 -0.45 20.84 -2.27
C TYR A 243 -1.53 20.50 -3.31
N SER A 244 -2.80 20.86 -3.07
CA SER A 244 -3.92 20.51 -3.95
C SER A 244 -3.70 20.91 -5.41
N SER A 245 -3.10 22.08 -5.69
CA SER A 245 -2.72 22.53 -7.04
C SER A 245 -1.73 21.61 -7.80
N ILE A 246 -1.06 20.68 -7.11
CA ILE A 246 -0.20 19.64 -7.69
C ILE A 246 -0.92 18.28 -7.75
N LEU A 247 -1.87 18.04 -6.83
CA LEU A 247 -2.56 16.76 -6.63
C LEU A 247 -3.84 16.64 -7.44
N ASP A 248 -4.71 17.65 -7.41
CA ASP A 248 -6.02 17.66 -8.05
C ASP A 248 -5.96 17.37 -9.57
N PRO A 249 -4.92 17.82 -10.32
CA PRO A 249 -4.77 17.49 -11.75
C PRO A 249 -4.29 16.06 -12.05
N VAL A 250 -3.92 15.24 -11.04
CA VAL A 250 -3.36 13.88 -11.25
C VAL A 250 -4.02 12.78 -10.41
N ILE A 251 -4.95 13.14 -9.52
CA ILE A 251 -5.68 12.20 -8.67
C ILE A 251 -7.14 12.10 -9.12
N GLU A 252 -7.47 10.97 -9.73
CA GLU A 252 -8.85 10.51 -9.96
C GLU A 252 -9.45 9.82 -8.72
N ASN A 253 -8.63 9.18 -7.87
CA ASN A 253 -9.13 8.37 -6.75
C ASN A 253 -8.15 8.26 -5.55
N ASN A 254 -8.65 7.84 -4.39
CA ASN A 254 -7.86 7.75 -3.16
C ASN A 254 -6.65 6.81 -3.20
N TYR A 255 -6.59 5.81 -4.09
CA TYR A 255 -5.42 4.94 -4.18
C TYR A 255 -4.23 5.67 -4.79
N GLN A 256 -4.48 6.56 -5.76
CA GLN A 256 -3.47 7.48 -6.29
C GLN A 256 -3.00 8.47 -5.20
N LEU A 257 -3.90 8.96 -4.35
CA LEU A 257 -3.52 9.77 -3.17
C LEU A 257 -2.63 8.98 -2.22
N PHE A 258 -3.02 7.77 -1.80
CA PHE A 258 -2.21 6.96 -0.89
C PHE A 258 -0.84 6.59 -1.48
N MET A 259 -0.75 6.43 -2.82
CA MET A 259 0.53 6.21 -3.51
C MET A 259 1.40 7.47 -3.51
N ILE A 260 0.85 8.65 -3.82
CA ILE A 260 1.61 9.91 -3.72
C ILE A 260 2.06 10.19 -2.28
N GLU A 261 1.17 9.99 -1.29
CA GLU A 261 1.52 10.11 0.13
C GLU A 261 2.66 9.15 0.51
N ARG A 262 2.65 7.90 0.01
CA ARG A 262 3.74 6.95 0.24
C ARG A 262 5.04 7.37 -0.44
N LEU A 263 4.99 7.89 -1.67
CA LEU A 263 6.17 8.42 -2.38
C LEU A 263 6.76 9.66 -1.70
N ILE A 264 5.93 10.47 -1.02
CA ILE A 264 6.38 11.58 -0.16
C ILE A 264 7.03 11.02 1.12
N MET A 265 6.36 10.12 1.84
CA MET A 265 6.91 9.53 3.08
C MET A 265 8.23 8.80 2.88
N MET A 266 8.41 8.09 1.76
CA MET A 266 9.67 7.41 1.41
C MET A 266 10.82 8.37 1.02
N GLY A 267 10.56 9.69 0.95
CA GLY A 267 11.61 10.71 0.80
C GLY A 267 11.90 11.51 2.06
N ALA A 268 11.25 11.20 3.19
CA ALA A 268 11.47 11.87 4.46
C ALA A 268 12.81 11.43 5.09
N LYS A 269 13.43 12.31 5.87
CA LYS A 269 14.66 12.00 6.63
C LYS A 269 14.41 10.94 7.71
N THR A 270 13.31 11.12 8.45
CA THR A 270 12.78 10.15 9.41
C THR A 270 11.36 9.78 8.98
N PHE A 271 11.07 8.51 8.79
CA PHE A 271 9.71 8.02 8.54
C PHE A 271 9.25 7.13 9.70
N ILE A 272 8.10 7.48 10.30
CA ILE A 272 7.54 6.82 11.47
C ILE A 272 6.16 6.25 11.10
N LYS A 273 5.99 4.93 11.25
CA LYS A 273 4.77 4.21 10.91
C LYS A 273 3.80 4.21 12.09
N THR A 274 2.53 3.84 11.84
CA THR A 274 1.53 3.73 12.91
C THR A 274 1.82 2.54 13.83
N MET A 275 2.18 1.42 13.21
CA MET A 275 2.51 0.11 13.78
C MET A 275 3.70 -0.44 13.00
N LYS A 276 4.55 -1.28 13.59
CA LYS A 276 5.70 -1.86 12.89
C LYS A 276 5.28 -2.80 11.75
N GLU A 277 6.06 -2.80 10.68
CA GLU A 277 6.03 -3.76 9.58
C GLU A 277 7.25 -4.68 9.66
N ASP A 278 8.41 -4.08 9.96
CA ASP A 278 9.74 -4.69 10.10
C ASP A 278 10.35 -4.27 11.45
N ASP A 279 11.28 -5.07 12.03
CA ASP A 279 11.81 -4.83 13.38
C ASP A 279 12.51 -3.47 13.55
N THR A 280 13.15 -2.99 12.48
CA THR A 280 13.86 -1.71 12.39
C THR A 280 12.94 -0.49 12.27
N ASP A 281 11.62 -0.68 12.16
CA ASP A 281 10.68 0.44 12.04
C ASP A 281 10.60 1.30 13.29
N LEU A 282 10.54 2.61 13.08
CA LEU A 282 10.03 3.55 14.07
C LEU A 282 8.50 3.51 14.03
N SER A 283 7.85 3.29 15.17
CA SER A 283 6.40 3.22 15.27
C SER A 283 5.84 4.14 16.36
N LEU A 284 4.63 4.65 16.10
CA LEU A 284 3.83 5.35 17.10
C LEU A 284 3.31 4.38 18.18
N SER A 285 2.68 3.29 17.75
CA SER A 285 2.20 2.21 18.61
C SER A 285 3.10 0.99 18.55
N ASP A 286 3.11 0.22 19.65
CA ASP A 286 3.71 -1.11 19.73
C ASP A 286 2.67 -2.24 19.48
N ASP A 287 1.41 -1.90 19.23
CA ASP A 287 0.40 -2.85 18.74
C ASP A 287 0.85 -3.47 17.38
N PRO A 288 0.68 -4.79 17.17
CA PRO A 288 1.11 -5.45 15.94
C PRO A 288 0.22 -5.04 14.75
N LYS A 289 0.84 -4.71 13.61
CA LYS A 289 0.13 -4.38 12.36
C LYS A 289 -0.85 -5.47 11.90
N LYS A 290 -0.50 -6.74 12.13
CA LYS A 290 -1.40 -7.88 11.86
C LYS A 290 -2.23 -8.18 13.10
N ASN A 291 -3.52 -7.88 13.01
CA ASN A 291 -4.54 -8.19 13.99
C ASN A 291 -4.52 -9.69 14.39
N THR A 292 -4.34 -9.95 15.69
CA THR A 292 -4.30 -11.29 16.33
C THR A 292 -5.67 -11.97 16.43
N LYS A 293 -6.75 -11.28 16.04
CA LYS A 293 -8.18 -11.59 16.24
C LYS A 293 -8.64 -11.61 17.70
N LYS A 294 -7.76 -11.32 18.65
CA LYS A 294 -8.07 -11.16 20.07
C LYS A 294 -8.69 -9.77 20.31
N TRP A 295 -9.72 -9.70 21.14
CA TRP A 295 -10.45 -8.47 21.45
C TRP A 295 -10.23 -8.08 22.91
N GLU A 296 -9.57 -6.96 23.14
CA GLU A 296 -8.98 -6.58 24.44
C GLU A 296 -9.52 -5.23 24.92
N ILE A 297 -9.38 -4.92 26.21
CA ILE A 297 -9.83 -3.62 26.75
C ILE A 297 -8.90 -2.51 26.20
N PRO A 298 -9.44 -1.41 25.65
CA PRO A 298 -8.63 -0.26 25.25
C PRO A 298 -7.84 0.33 26.43
N VAL A 299 -6.58 0.65 26.20
CA VAL A 299 -5.65 1.19 27.20
C VAL A 299 -5.47 2.68 26.93
N TYR A 300 -5.86 3.52 27.89
CA TYR A 300 -5.74 4.99 27.81
C TYR A 300 -4.73 5.57 28.81
N THR A 301 -4.27 4.78 29.79
CA THR A 301 -3.21 5.16 30.73
C THR A 301 -1.89 5.37 29.98
N ARG A 302 -1.21 6.49 30.25
CA ARG A 302 0.18 6.67 29.80
C ARG A 302 1.08 5.71 30.56
N ASP A 303 1.99 5.07 29.86
CA ASP A 303 3.07 4.31 30.47
C ASP A 303 4.02 5.31 31.18
N ASN A 304 4.73 4.89 32.24
CA ASN A 304 5.44 5.81 33.15
C ASN A 304 6.71 6.50 32.57
N GLU A 305 6.83 6.62 31.25
CA GLU A 305 7.88 7.43 30.59
C GLU A 305 7.60 8.94 30.73
N GLU A 306 8.65 9.76 30.84
CA GLU A 306 8.58 11.25 30.83
C GLU A 306 8.76 11.83 29.40
N CYS A 307 8.32 13.09 29.16
CA CYS A 307 7.99 13.63 27.83
C CYS A 307 8.31 15.14 27.61
#